data_AF-A0A948N1T4-F1
#
_entry.id   AF-A0A948N1T4-F1
#
_cell.length_a   1.000
_cell.length_b   1.000
_cell.length_c   1.000
_cell.angle_alpha   90.00
_cell.angle_beta   90.00
_cell.angle_gamma   90.00
#
_symmetry.space_group_name_H-M   'P 1'
#
loop_
_entity.id
_entity.type
_entity.pdbx_description
1 polymer ?
#
loop_
_entity_poly.entity_id
_entity_poly.type
_entity_poly.pdbx_seq_one_letter_code
_entity_poly.pdbx_strand_id
1 'polypeptide(L)'
;MTATTGTRAEPKIDVIRRLQQAIAAKDKAAFLAFFAPDVEYHYHVGTRPLMGRDWVEKFITKYWADNSGSTWVIVRHAEADGCLFTEGREEYTNADGQIVSHPYMGIIEFRDGLITGWRDYFQMADPNATK
;
A
#
# COMPACT_ATOMS: atom_id res chain seq x y z
N MET A 1 -14.76 20.42 -34.03
CA MET A 1 -14.02 19.40 -33.26
C MET A 1 -14.80 19.12 -32.00
N THR A 2 -15.59 18.06 -31.98
CA THR A 2 -16.33 17.61 -30.80
C THR A 2 -15.38 16.82 -29.91
N ALA A 3 -15.07 17.36 -28.74
CA ALA A 3 -14.34 16.63 -27.72
C ALA A 3 -15.24 15.51 -27.19
N THR A 4 -14.88 14.27 -27.47
CA THR A 4 -15.48 13.10 -26.82
C THR A 4 -15.00 13.09 -25.38
N THR A 5 -15.85 13.54 -24.45
CA THR A 5 -15.62 13.39 -23.02
C THR A 5 -15.78 11.91 -22.68
N GLY A 6 -14.74 11.11 -22.93
CA GLY A 6 -14.67 9.74 -22.44
C GLY A 6 -14.69 9.78 -20.91
N THR A 7 -15.49 8.92 -20.28
CA THR A 7 -15.49 8.73 -18.83
C THR A 7 -14.06 8.45 -18.38
N ARG A 8 -13.45 9.39 -17.67
CA ARG A 8 -12.10 9.22 -17.12
C ARG A 8 -12.18 8.10 -16.09
N ALA A 9 -11.35 7.06 -16.26
CA ALA A 9 -11.19 6.03 -15.25
C ALA A 9 -10.86 6.66 -13.89
N GLU A 10 -11.29 6.02 -12.79
CA GLU A 10 -10.97 6.48 -11.44
C GLU A 10 -9.44 6.61 -11.28
N PRO A 11 -8.93 7.74 -10.75
CA PRO A 11 -7.52 7.86 -10.39
C PRO A 11 -7.12 6.76 -9.40
N LYS A 12 -6.02 6.06 -9.63
CA LYS A 12 -5.55 4.97 -8.76
C LYS A 12 -5.22 5.46 -7.36
N ILE A 13 -4.79 6.71 -7.22
CA ILE A 13 -4.57 7.31 -5.91
C ILE A 13 -5.85 7.34 -5.07
N ASP A 14 -7.02 7.52 -5.69
CA ASP A 14 -8.29 7.53 -4.96
C ASP A 14 -8.70 6.11 -4.53
N VAL A 15 -8.40 5.09 -5.35
CA VAL A 15 -8.49 3.67 -4.95
C VAL A 15 -7.63 3.39 -3.72
N ILE A 16 -6.38 3.86 -3.73
CA ILE A 16 -5.44 3.67 -2.62
C ILE A 16 -5.84 4.44 -1.37
N ARG A 17 -6.40 5.65 -1.50
CA ARG A 17 -6.94 6.38 -0.33
C ARG A 17 -8.12 5.65 0.31
N ARG A 18 -8.99 5.02 -0.48
CA ARG A 18 -10.06 4.16 0.06
C ARG A 18 -9.49 2.91 0.74
N LEU A 19 -8.42 2.33 0.20
CA LEU A 19 -7.69 1.24 0.85
C LEU A 19 -7.08 1.70 2.19
N GLN A 20 -6.47 2.89 2.25
CA GLN A 20 -5.95 3.47 3.50
C GLN A 20 -7.05 3.67 4.55
N GLN A 21 -8.27 4.03 4.13
CA GLN A 21 -9.43 4.12 5.02
C GLN A 21 -9.83 2.74 5.57
N ALA A 22 -9.81 1.69 4.75
CA ALA A 22 -10.05 0.32 5.21
C ALA A 22 -8.98 -0.14 6.21
N ILE A 23 -7.71 0.20 5.99
CA ILE A 23 -6.62 -0.03 6.95
C ILE A 23 -6.88 0.71 8.26
N ALA A 24 -7.19 2.00 8.21
CA ALA A 24 -7.45 2.82 9.40
C ALA A 24 -8.65 2.30 10.22
N ALA A 25 -9.69 1.82 9.54
CA ALA A 25 -10.87 1.20 10.17
C ALA A 25 -10.61 -0.24 10.67
N LYS A 26 -9.44 -0.83 10.37
CA LYS A 26 -9.15 -2.26 10.55
C LYS A 26 -10.23 -3.17 9.92
N ASP A 27 -10.82 -2.73 8.81
CA ASP A 27 -11.80 -3.50 8.06
C ASP A 27 -11.07 -4.43 7.09
N LYS A 28 -10.83 -5.66 7.56
CA LYS A 28 -10.12 -6.68 6.80
C LYS A 28 -10.85 -7.05 5.50
N ALA A 29 -12.18 -7.14 5.53
CA ALA A 29 -12.95 -7.52 4.35
C ALA A 29 -12.88 -6.44 3.28
N ALA A 30 -13.04 -5.17 3.67
CA ALA A 30 -12.90 -4.04 2.77
C ALA A 30 -11.46 -3.95 2.21
N PHE A 31 -10.44 -4.14 3.05
CA PHE A 31 -9.04 -4.16 2.62
C PHE A 31 -8.78 -5.24 1.55
N LEU A 32 -9.22 -6.48 1.81
CA LEU A 32 -9.01 -7.59 0.87
C LEU A 32 -9.79 -7.44 -0.44
N ALA A 33 -10.87 -6.65 -0.45
CA ALA A 33 -11.66 -6.41 -1.66
C ALA A 33 -10.92 -5.58 -2.73
N PHE A 34 -9.83 -4.90 -2.37
CA PHE A 34 -8.99 -4.17 -3.32
C PHE A 34 -8.05 -5.07 -4.12
N PHE A 35 -7.83 -6.32 -3.70
CA PHE A 35 -6.83 -7.21 -4.28
C PHE A 35 -7.45 -8.20 -5.25
N ALA A 36 -6.77 -8.43 -6.38
CA ALA A 36 -7.09 -9.53 -7.28
C ALA A 36 -6.78 -10.88 -6.60
N PRO A 37 -7.49 -11.97 -6.96
CA PRO A 37 -7.25 -13.29 -6.39
C PRO A 37 -5.80 -13.78 -6.56
N ASP A 38 -5.16 -13.38 -7.66
CA ASP A 38 -3.81 -13.73 -8.11
C ASP A 38 -2.74 -12.68 -7.76
N VAL A 39 -3.02 -11.76 -6.82
CA VAL A 39 -2.08 -10.68 -6.49
C VAL A 39 -0.69 -11.18 -6.07
N GLU A 40 0.36 -10.52 -6.55
CA GLU A 40 1.73 -10.68 -6.03
C GLU A 40 2.12 -9.46 -5.21
N TYR A 41 2.26 -9.62 -3.89
CA TYR A 41 2.61 -8.53 -2.99
C TYR A 41 3.97 -8.75 -2.33
N HIS A 42 4.93 -7.88 -2.64
CA HIS A 42 6.21 -7.72 -1.97
C HIS A 42 6.11 -6.59 -0.95
N TYR A 43 5.72 -6.92 0.29
CA TYR A 43 5.68 -5.97 1.41
C TYR A 43 7.07 -5.40 1.77
N HIS A 44 8.13 -6.00 1.23
CA HIS A 44 9.47 -5.43 1.13
C HIS A 44 10.19 -6.16 -0.02
N VAL A 45 10.68 -5.42 -1.02
CA VAL A 45 11.40 -6.02 -2.15
C VAL A 45 12.66 -6.73 -1.67
N GLY A 46 12.85 -7.97 -2.12
CA GLY A 46 13.92 -8.86 -1.67
C GLY A 46 13.47 -9.87 -0.60
N THR A 47 12.25 -9.75 -0.08
CA THR A 47 11.59 -10.84 0.67
C THR A 47 10.84 -11.78 -0.28
N ARG A 48 10.41 -12.93 0.23
CA ARG A 48 9.51 -13.82 -0.52
C ARG A 48 8.13 -13.14 -0.66
N PRO A 49 7.56 -13.02 -1.87
CA PRO A 49 6.27 -12.39 -2.05
C PRO A 49 5.13 -13.17 -1.40
N LEU A 50 4.06 -12.44 -1.09
CA LEU A 50 2.75 -12.96 -0.76
C LEU A 50 2.02 -13.24 -2.08
N MET A 51 1.68 -14.51 -2.33
CA MET A 51 1.05 -14.95 -3.57
C MET A 51 -0.44 -15.21 -3.35
N GLY A 52 -1.29 -14.34 -3.88
CA GLY A 52 -2.74 -14.41 -3.81
C GLY A 52 -3.33 -13.83 -2.51
N ARG A 53 -4.63 -13.55 -2.57
CA ARG A 53 -5.37 -12.83 -1.52
C ARG A 53 -5.31 -13.53 -0.16
N ASP A 54 -5.25 -14.85 -0.12
CA ASP A 54 -5.16 -15.64 1.12
C ASP A 54 -3.85 -15.38 1.88
N TRP A 55 -2.74 -15.15 1.17
CA TRP A 55 -1.46 -14.80 1.79
C TRP A 55 -1.46 -13.36 2.28
N VAL A 56 -2.08 -12.45 1.53
CA VAL A 56 -2.30 -11.06 1.96
C VAL A 56 -3.16 -11.01 3.23
N GLU A 57 -4.21 -11.83 3.32
CA GLU A 57 -5.05 -11.95 4.53
C GLU A 57 -4.26 -12.41 5.75
N LYS A 58 -3.44 -13.47 5.60
CA LYS A 58 -2.60 -13.98 6.69
C LYS A 58 -1.61 -12.92 7.16
N PHE A 59 -0.99 -12.22 6.21
CA PHE A 59 -0.05 -11.13 6.51
C PHE A 59 -0.73 -10.00 7.28
N ILE A 60 -1.82 -9.44 6.76
CA ILE A 60 -2.47 -8.28 7.38
C ILE A 60 -3.05 -8.61 8.76
N THR A 61 -3.57 -9.84 8.94
CA THR A 61 -4.06 -10.32 10.23
C THR A 61 -2.94 -10.33 11.28
N LYS A 62 -1.75 -10.82 10.92
CA LYS A 62 -0.59 -10.80 11.81
C LYS A 62 -0.09 -9.36 12.03
N TYR A 63 0.02 -8.58 10.96
CA TYR A 63 0.52 -7.21 11.01
C TYR A 63 -0.29 -6.32 11.95
N TRP A 64 -1.62 -6.38 11.89
CA TRP A 64 -2.50 -5.60 12.77
C TRP A 64 -2.59 -6.09 14.21
N ALA A 65 -2.20 -7.33 14.48
CA ALA A 65 -2.08 -7.86 15.84
C ALA A 65 -0.79 -7.36 16.50
N ASP A 66 0.30 -7.29 15.74
CA ASP A 66 1.63 -6.96 16.25
C ASP A 66 1.91 -5.43 16.24
N ASN A 67 1.27 -4.67 15.34
CA ASN A 67 1.51 -3.25 15.16
C ASN A 67 0.25 -2.41 15.41
N SER A 68 0.39 -1.37 16.23
CA SER A 68 -0.64 -0.36 16.47
C SER A 68 -0.12 1.03 16.13
N GLY A 69 -0.95 1.84 15.48
CA GLY A 69 -0.62 3.25 15.21
C GLY A 69 0.30 3.51 14.02
N SER A 70 0.48 2.54 13.12
CA SER A 70 1.17 2.76 11.85
C SER A 70 0.32 3.62 10.91
N THR A 71 0.88 4.71 10.39
CA THR A 71 0.27 5.58 9.40
C THR A 71 1.10 5.55 8.13
N TRP A 72 0.46 5.15 7.03
CA TRP A 72 1.05 5.22 5.71
C TRP A 72 0.78 6.59 5.09
N VAL A 73 1.81 7.40 4.90
CA VAL A 73 1.70 8.76 4.36
C VAL A 73 2.28 8.82 2.95
N ILE A 74 1.43 9.08 1.96
CA ILE A 74 1.82 9.31 0.57
C ILE A 74 2.02 10.81 0.34
N VAL A 75 3.24 11.22 -0.02
CA VAL A 75 3.60 12.63 -0.24
C VAL A 75 3.61 12.97 -1.72
N ARG A 76 4.14 12.06 -2.55
CA ARG A 76 4.18 12.19 -4.01
C ARG A 76 3.61 10.95 -4.65
N HIS A 77 2.92 11.13 -5.77
CA HIS A 77 2.43 10.02 -6.57
C HIS A 77 2.39 10.38 -8.06
N ALA A 78 2.50 9.37 -8.91
CA ALA A 78 2.36 9.50 -10.35
C ALA A 78 1.68 8.24 -10.91
N GLU A 79 0.90 8.41 -11.98
CA GLU A 79 0.34 7.28 -12.73
C GLU A 79 1.00 7.19 -14.09
N ALA A 80 1.51 6.00 -14.43
CA ALA A 80 2.08 5.67 -15.73
C ALA A 80 1.85 4.19 -16.02
N ASP A 81 1.53 3.86 -17.27
CA ASP A 81 1.40 2.48 -17.76
C ASP A 81 0.52 1.58 -16.89
N GLY A 82 -0.63 2.11 -16.44
CA GLY A 82 -1.57 1.35 -15.60
C GLY A 82 -1.11 1.13 -14.15
N CYS A 83 0.03 1.71 -13.75
CA CYS A 83 0.59 1.62 -12.41
C CYS A 83 0.39 2.93 -11.62
N LEU A 84 0.41 2.84 -10.30
CA LEU A 84 0.59 3.96 -9.38
C LEU A 84 1.96 3.87 -8.73
N PHE A 85 2.76 4.92 -8.91
CA PHE A 85 4.01 5.14 -8.19
C PHE A 85 3.71 6.03 -7.00
N THR A 86 4.23 5.68 -5.83
CA THR A 86 4.03 6.41 -4.59
C THR A 86 5.36 6.60 -3.86
N GLU A 87 5.55 7.76 -3.27
CA GLU A 87 6.67 8.06 -2.39
C GLU A 87 6.14 8.75 -1.15
N GLY A 88 6.71 8.40 0.00
CA GLY A 88 6.39 9.08 1.25
C GLY A 88 7.08 8.42 2.42
N ARG A 89 6.30 8.15 3.47
CA ARG A 89 6.82 7.56 4.71
C ARG A 89 5.80 6.67 5.41
N GLU A 90 6.29 5.70 6.16
CA GLU A 90 5.52 5.00 7.18
C GLU A 90 5.90 5.56 8.56
N GLU A 91 4.90 6.03 9.30
CA GLU A 91 5.07 6.53 10.66
C GLU A 91 4.48 5.54 11.64
N TYR A 92 5.19 5.19 12.71
CA TYR A 92 4.63 4.38 13.79
C TYR A 92 5.24 4.75 15.14
N THR A 93 4.53 4.43 16.23
CA THR A 93 5.07 4.57 17.57
C THR A 93 5.76 3.28 17.99
N ASN A 94 7.06 3.34 18.30
CA ASN A 94 7.80 2.17 18.75
C ASN A 94 7.50 1.83 20.22
N ALA A 95 8.06 0.72 20.73
CA ALA A 95 7.85 0.27 22.11
C ALA A 95 8.32 1.29 23.18
N ASP A 96 9.24 2.19 22.83
CA ASP A 96 9.76 3.24 23.70
C ASP A 96 8.91 4.53 23.64
N GLY A 97 7.81 4.54 22.86
CA GLY A 97 6.91 5.69 22.71
C GLY A 97 7.39 6.77 21.74
N GLN A 98 8.44 6.51 20.95
CA GLN A 98 8.97 7.45 19.95
C GLN A 98 8.23 7.29 18.61
N ILE A 99 8.00 8.42 17.92
CA ILE A 99 7.45 8.41 16.56
C ILE A 99 8.61 8.13 15.62
N VAL A 100 8.59 6.95 15.01
CA VAL A 100 9.57 6.56 14.01
C VAL A 100 8.99 6.80 12.63
N SER A 101 9.78 7.42 11.75
CA SER A 101 9.39 7.67 10.35
C SER A 101 10.37 7.02 9.38
N HIS A 102 9.86 6.13 8.54
CA HIS A 102 10.64 5.40 7.54
C HIS A 102 10.31 5.91 6.14
N PRO A 103 11.28 6.45 5.39
CA PRO A 103 11.08 6.76 3.97
C PRO A 103 10.73 5.49 3.19
N TYR A 104 9.76 5.58 2.30
CA TYR A 104 9.37 4.47 1.45
C TYR A 104 9.02 4.94 0.04
N MET A 105 9.17 4.03 -0.93
CA MET A 105 8.67 4.14 -2.28
C MET A 105 7.89 2.87 -2.62
N GLY A 106 6.77 2.98 -3.32
CA GLY A 106 5.95 1.85 -3.73
C GLY A 106 5.49 1.96 -5.18
N ILE A 107 5.34 0.82 -5.85
CA ILE A 107 4.64 0.71 -7.13
C ILE A 107 3.49 -0.29 -7.00
N ILE A 108 2.33 0.09 -7.52
CA ILE A 108 1.10 -0.68 -7.43
C ILE A 108 0.50 -0.84 -8.83
N GLU A 109 0.28 -2.09 -9.23
CA GLU A 109 -0.28 -2.48 -10.52
C GLU A 109 -1.76 -2.83 -10.37
N PHE A 110 -2.53 -2.50 -11.41
CA PHE A 110 -3.98 -2.69 -11.39
C PHE A 110 -4.48 -3.40 -12.64
N ARG A 111 -5.49 -4.24 -12.47
CA ARG A 111 -6.32 -4.84 -13.53
C ARG A 111 -7.77 -4.81 -13.09
N ASP A 112 -8.64 -4.24 -13.93
CA ASP A 112 -10.09 -4.12 -13.66
C ASP A 112 -10.42 -3.45 -12.31
N GLY A 113 -9.60 -2.48 -11.90
CA GLY A 113 -9.74 -1.75 -10.63
C GLY A 113 -9.20 -2.49 -9.39
N LEU A 114 -8.68 -3.71 -9.56
CA LEU A 114 -8.08 -4.52 -8.49
C LEU A 114 -6.55 -4.49 -8.56
N ILE A 115 -5.91 -4.53 -7.39
CA ILE A 115 -4.46 -4.61 -7.24
C ILE A 115 -4.00 -6.01 -7.62
N THR A 116 -3.13 -6.10 -8.62
CA THR A 116 -2.53 -7.37 -9.08
C THR A 116 -1.06 -7.49 -8.69
N GLY A 117 -0.39 -6.37 -8.43
CA GLY A 117 1.00 -6.32 -8.03
C GLY A 117 1.23 -5.16 -7.08
N TRP A 118 2.02 -5.38 -6.04
CA TRP A 118 2.47 -4.30 -5.16
C TRP A 118 3.90 -4.62 -4.72
N ARG A 119 4.80 -3.66 -4.88
CA ARG A 119 6.19 -3.74 -4.39
C ARG A 119 6.55 -2.52 -3.57
N ASP A 120 6.94 -2.75 -2.32
CA ASP A 120 7.44 -1.74 -1.40
C ASP A 120 8.97 -1.74 -1.35
N TYR A 121 9.58 -0.59 -1.58
CA TYR A 121 11.00 -0.33 -1.54
C TYR A 121 11.31 0.59 -0.36
N PHE A 122 12.00 0.06 0.63
CA PHE A 122 12.53 0.81 1.77
C PHE A 122 13.70 0.04 2.36
N GLN A 123 14.44 0.67 3.25
CA GLN A 123 15.54 0.01 3.93
C GLN A 123 15.04 -0.69 5.20
N MET A 124 15.20 -2.00 5.26
CA MET A 124 14.98 -2.76 6.50
C MET A 124 16.03 -2.37 7.55
N ALA A 125 15.58 -2.15 8.79
CA ALA A 125 16.43 -1.69 9.90
C ALA A 125 17.24 -0.43 9.54
N ASP A 126 16.59 0.56 8.93
CA ASP A 126 17.22 1.82 8.55
C ASP A 126 17.80 2.52 9.80
N PRO A 127 19.14 2.69 9.90
CA PRO A 127 19.76 3.37 11.03
C PRO A 127 19.41 4.86 11.08
N ASN A 128 18.87 5.41 9.99
CA ASN A 128 18.43 6.80 9.87
C ASN A 128 16.92 6.96 10.02
N ALA A 129 16.17 5.89 10.26
CA ALA A 129 14.79 6.00 10.69
C ALA A 129 14.76 6.91 11.93
N THR A 130 14.26 8.13 11.75
CA THR A 130 14.40 9.16 12.78
C THR A 130 13.66 8.77 14.05
N LYS A 131 14.23 9.13 15.21
CA LYS A 131 13.54 9.19 16.50
C LYS A 131 12.62 10.41 16.60
#